data_AF-A0A2V2ELD1-F1
#
_entry.id   AF-A0A2V2ELD1-F1
#
_cell.length_a   1.000
_cell.length_b   1.000
_cell.length_c   1.000
_cell.angle_alpha   90.00
_cell.angle_beta   90.00
_cell.angle_gamma   90.00
#
_symmetry.space_group_name_H-M   'P 1'
#
loop_
_entity.id
_entity.type
_entity.pdbx_description
1 polymer ?
#
loop_
_entity_poly.entity_id
_entity_poly.type
_entity_poly.pdbx_seq_one_letter_code
_entity_poly.pdbx_strand_id
1 'polypeptide(L)' 'MEKVVIVRYCEIHLKGKNRGYFEKVFMNNLEKALTGIRHEMHKPSGRYVVENFDEGRAEEIVERLRKVFG' A
#
# COMPACT_ATOMS: atom_id res chain seq x y z
N MET A 1 16.25 -0.77 -13.95
CA MET A 1 15.52 0.03 -12.96
C MET A 1 14.44 -0.88 -12.43
N GLU A 2 14.40 -1.16 -11.13
CA GLU A 2 13.38 -2.06 -10.56
C GLU A 2 12.02 -1.37 -10.54
N LYS A 3 10.95 -2.13 -10.79
CA LYS A 3 9.58 -1.60 -10.71
C LYS A 3 9.16 -1.45 -9.26
N VAL A 4 8.48 -0.34 -8.98
CA VAL A 4 7.88 -0.04 -7.68
C VAL A 4 6.44 0.40 -7.87
N VAL A 5 5.57 0.07 -6.92
CA VAL A 5 4.20 0.58 -6.86
C VAL A 5 4.09 1.54 -5.70
N ILE A 6 3.69 2.79 -5.98
CA ILE A 6 3.50 3.82 -4.96
C ILE A 6 2.01 4.01 -4.72
N VAL A 7 1.58 3.74 -3.48
CA VAL A 7 0.21 3.96 -3.03
C VAL A 7 0.13 5.27 -2.27
N ARG A 8 -0.83 6.10 -2.67
CA ARG A 8 -1.22 7.34 -1.99
C ARG A 8 -2.68 7.23 -1.60
N TYR A 9 -3.01 7.63 -0.38
CA TYR A 9 -4.39 7.83 0.03
C TYR A 9 -4.79 9.29 -0.22
N CYS A 10 -6.05 9.53 -0.59
CA CYS A 10 -6.59 10.88 -0.77
C CYS A 10 -6.88 11.52 0.59
N GLU A 11 -7.07 12.85 0.63
CA GLU A 11 -7.26 13.63 1.86
C GLU A 11 -8.45 13.13 2.71
N ILE A 12 -8.20 12.18 3.59
CA ILE A 12 -9.07 11.93 4.72
C ILE A 12 -8.76 13.06 5.70
N HIS A 13 -9.79 13.83 6.08
CA HIS A 13 -9.73 14.82 7.15
C HIS A 13 -9.52 14.10 8.50
N LEU A 14 -8.36 13.48 8.67
CA LEU A 14 -7.96 12.74 9.87
C LEU A 14 -7.65 13.78 10.94
N LYS A 15 -8.61 14.01 11.85
CA LYS A 15 -8.35 14.72 13.10
C LYS A 15 -7.22 13.98 13.82
N GLY A 16 -6.18 14.70 14.26
CA GLY A 16 -4.84 14.16 14.55
C GLY A 16 -4.76 12.84 15.35
N LYS A 17 -5.69 12.58 16.28
CA LYS A 17 -5.73 11.32 17.05
C LYS A 17 -6.06 10.07 16.20
N ASN A 18 -6.73 10.22 15.05
CA ASN A 18 -7.16 9.09 14.21
C ASN A 18 -6.18 8.74 13.08
N ARG A 19 -5.19 9.61 12.79
CA ARG A 19 -4.30 9.42 11.65
C ARG A 19 -3.43 8.16 11.80
N GLY A 20 -2.76 8.00 12.94
CA GLY A 20 -1.90 6.84 13.18
C GLY A 20 -2.68 5.52 13.17
N TYR A 21 -3.91 5.54 13.70
CA TYR A 21 -4.81 4.38 13.63
C TYR A 21 -5.19 4.04 12.19
N PHE A 22 -5.62 5.04 11.40
CA PHE A 22 -5.94 4.86 9.99
C PHE A 22 -4.74 4.29 9.22
N GLU A 23 -3.55 4.90 9.35
CA GLU A 23 -2.35 4.45 8.64
C GLU A 23 -1.97 3.00 8.99
N LYS A 24 -2.12 2.60 10.26
CA LYS A 24 -1.90 1.22 10.69
C LYS A 24 -2.89 0.25 10.06
N VAL A 25 -4.18 0.58 10.09
CA VAL A 25 -5.23 -0.27 9.49
C VAL A 25 -5.07 -0.35 7.97
N PHE A 26 -4.77 0.78 7.32
CA PHE A 26 -4.56 0.86 5.88
C PHE A 26 -3.37 -0.01 5.46
N MET A 27 -2.21 0.11 6.11
CA MET A 27 -1.04 -0.75 5.85
C MET A 27 -1.38 -2.24 5.98
N ASN A 28 -2.08 -2.62 7.06
CA ASN A 28 -2.51 -4.01 7.26
C ASN A 28 -3.45 -4.51 6.15
N ASN A 29 -4.32 -3.65 5.62
CA ASN A 29 -5.23 -4.02 4.54
C ASN A 29 -4.50 -4.16 3.20
N LEU A 30 -3.52 -3.28 2.92
CA LEU A 30 -2.66 -3.40 1.74
C LEU A 30 -1.89 -4.73 1.76
N GLU A 31 -1.24 -5.05 2.90
CA GLU A 31 -0.53 -6.32 3.10
C GLU A 31 -1.44 -7.53 2.90
N LYS A 32 -2.64 -7.52 3.51
CA LYS A 32 -3.62 -8.59 3.34
C LYS A 32 -4.05 -8.77 1.88
N ALA A 33 -4.27 -7.68 1.13
CA ALA A 33 -4.64 -7.74 -0.27
C ALA A 33 -3.56 -8.41 -1.14
N LEU A 34 -2.29 -8.28 -0.74
CA LEU A 34 -1.13 -8.87 -1.40
C LEU A 34 -0.72 -10.25 -0.87
N THR A 35 -1.55 -10.89 -0.03
CA THR A 35 -1.29 -12.27 0.42
C THR A 35 -1.05 -13.20 -0.78
N GLY A 36 0.04 -13.97 -0.71
CA GLY A 36 0.48 -14.87 -1.78
C GLY A 36 1.33 -14.20 -2.88
N ILE A 37 1.69 -12.93 -2.71
CA ILE A 37 2.69 -12.22 -3.52
C ILE A 37 3.89 -11.94 -2.63
N ARG A 38 5.08 -12.40 -3.03
CA ARG A 38 6.32 -11.98 -2.38
C ARG A 38 6.59 -10.53 -2.77
N HIS A 39 6.73 -9.67 -1.77
CA HIS A 39 7.00 -8.25 -1.91
C HIS A 39 7.56 -7.70 -0.60
N GLU A 40 8.09 -6.48 -0.64
CA GLU A 40 8.42 -5.69 0.52
C GLU A 40 7.58 -4.41 0.53
N MET A 41 7.13 -3.99 1.71
CA MET A 41 6.33 -2.77 1.89
C MET A 41 6.97 -1.85 2.92
N HIS A 42 7.14 -0.58 2.56
CA HIS A 42 7.64 0.45 3.47
C HIS A 42 6.89 1.77 3.29
N LYS A 43 6.97 2.67 4.29
CA LYS A 43 6.19 3.91 4.33
C LYS A 43 7.07 5.18 4.44
N PRO A 44 7.78 5.60 3.38
CA PRO A 44 8.61 6.79 3.42
C PRO A 44 7.74 8.05 3.28
N SER A 45 7.88 8.98 4.22
CA SER A 45 7.28 10.33 4.14
C SER A 45 5.79 10.35 3.80
N GLY A 46 5.00 9.41 4.33
CA GLY A 46 3.55 9.34 4.16
C GLY A 46 3.06 8.68 2.86
N ARG A 47 3.96 8.10 2.06
CA ARG A 47 3.61 7.23 0.91
C ARG A 47 3.81 5.78 1.32
N TYR A 48 3.08 4.85 0.72
CA TYR A 48 3.38 3.43 0.83
C TYR A 48 4.03 2.97 -0.46
N VAL A 49 5.11 2.21 -0.33
CA VAL A 49 5.88 1.70 -1.47
C VAL A 49 5.86 0.18 -1.37
N VAL A 50 5.53 -0.45 -2.49
CA VAL A 50 5.64 -1.90 -2.69
C VAL A 50 6.76 -2.13 -3.69
N GLU A 51 7.73 -2.94 -3.33
CA GLU A 51 8.94 -3.25 -4.12
C GLU A 51 9.37 -4.70 -3.93
N ASN A 52 10.49 -5.10 -4.56
CA ASN A 52 11.03 -6.47 -4.46
C ASN A 52 10.02 -7.57 -4.80
N PHE A 53 9.17 -7.31 -5.80
CA PHE A 53 8.16 -8.23 -6.32
C PHE A 53 8.48 -8.66 -7.76
N ASP A 54 7.90 -9.77 -8.20
CA ASP A 54 7.98 -10.23 -9.60
C ASP A 54 7.28 -9.24 -10.54
N GLU A 55 8.04 -8.64 -11.46
CA GLU A 55 7.52 -7.65 -12.41
C GLU A 55 6.33 -8.13 -13.24
N GLY A 56 6.21 -9.44 -13.50
CA GLY A 56 5.06 -10.04 -14.18
C GLY A 56 3.74 -9.92 -13.40
N ARG A 57 3.83 -9.62 -12.10
CA ARG A 57 2.68 -9.44 -11.19
C ARG A 57 2.34 -7.99 -10.92
N ALA A 58 3.02 -7.02 -11.55
CA ALA A 58 2.80 -5.60 -11.32
C ALA A 58 1.33 -5.18 -11.52
N GLU A 59 0.69 -5.64 -12.60
CA GLU A 59 -0.72 -5.34 -12.88
C GLU A 59 -1.66 -5.99 -11.85
N GLU A 60 -1.37 -7.23 -11.44
CA GLU A 60 -2.13 -7.93 -10.38
C GLU A 60 -2.05 -7.18 -9.04
N ILE A 61 -0.86 -6.70 -8.67
CA ILE A 61 -0.64 -5.89 -7.48
C ILE A 61 -1.50 -4.63 -7.55
N VAL A 62 -1.43 -3.88 -8.65
CA VAL A 62 -2.22 -2.66 -8.83
C VAL A 62 -3.73 -2.94 -8.73
N GLU A 63 -4.23 -3.98 -9.38
CA GLU A 63 -5.65 -4.35 -9.35
C GLU A 63 -6.14 -4.83 -7.97
N ARG A 64 -5.29 -5.53 -7.20
CA ARG A 64 -5.62 -5.91 -5.82
C ARG A 64 -5.64 -4.70 -4.90
N LEU A 65 -4.64 -3.81 -5.01
CA LEU A 65 -4.54 -2.62 -4.16
C LEU A 65 -5.65 -1.59 -4.43
N ARG A 66 -6.12 -1.48 -5.68
CA ARG A 66 -7.28 -0.64 -6.05
C ARG A 66 -8.57 -0.97 -5.30
N LYS A 67 -8.69 -2.20 -4.78
CA LYS A 67 -9.87 -2.67 -4.03
C LYS A 67 -9.75 -2.38 -2.53
N VAL A 68 -8.60 -1.88 -2.07
CA VAL A 68 -8.40 -1.46 -0.68
C VAL A 68 -8.86 -0.02 -0.53
N PHE A 69 -9.89 0.20 0.29
CA PHE A 69 -10.33 1.55 0.63
C PHE A 69 -9.30 2.25 1.53
N GLY A 70 -8.99 3.50 1.18
CA GLY A 70 -8.12 4.38 1.96
C GLY A 70 -7.58 5.52 1.13
#